data_AF-K1ZS57-F1
#
_entry.id   AF-K1ZS57-F1
#
_cell.length_a   1.000
_cell.length_b   1.000
_cell.length_c   1.000
_cell.angle_alpha   90.00
_cell.angle_beta   90.00
_cell.angle_gamma   90.00
#
_symmetry.space_group_name_H-M   'P 1'
#
loop_
_entity.id
_entity.type
_entity.pdbx_description
1 polymer ?
#
loop_
_entity_poly.entity_id
_entity_poly.type
_entity_poly.pdbx_seq_one_letter_code
_entity_poly.pdbx_strand_id
1 'polypeptide(L)'
;MLETLIAFAKSTGFGSLTPGMILMLGIACLLLYLAIVKRFEPLLLVPIAFGVLLTNLPLAGMMAEPVLEVKDNIIHTVTPGGLLYYLYQGDFLGIFPPLIFMGVGAMTDFGPLIANPKSLLLGAAAQLGIFITFMGAVLSGLFTAQEAASIGIIGGAD
;
A
#
# COMPACT_ATOMS: atom_id res chain seq x y z
N MET A 1 -7.44 44.01 0.81
CA MET A 1 -7.87 43.34 2.06
C MET A 1 -8.75 42.13 1.79
N LEU A 2 -9.83 42.26 1.00
CA LEU A 2 -10.67 41.11 0.62
C LEU A 2 -9.93 40.11 -0.28
N GLU A 3 -9.18 40.59 -1.27
CA GLU A 3 -8.37 39.73 -2.16
C GLU A 3 -7.26 38.98 -1.41
N THR A 4 -6.61 39.64 -0.45
CA THR A 4 -5.58 39.03 0.41
C THR A 4 -6.19 37.97 1.33
N LEU A 5 -7.43 38.15 1.81
CA LEU A 5 -8.15 37.15 2.61
C LEU A 5 -8.56 35.95 1.75
N ILE A 6 -8.98 36.18 0.50
CA ILE A 6 -9.31 35.11 -0.46
C ILE A 6 -8.06 34.33 -0.86
N ALA A 7 -6.93 35.02 -1.10
CA ALA A 7 -5.65 34.37 -1.39
C ALA A 7 -5.15 33.55 -0.19
N PHE A 8 -5.28 34.08 1.03
CA PHE A 8 -4.97 33.36 2.26
C PHE A 8 -5.84 32.11 2.41
N ALA A 9 -7.16 32.24 2.24
CA ALA A 9 -8.09 31.11 2.29
C ALA A 9 -7.75 30.02 1.25
N LYS A 10 -7.37 30.41 0.03
CA LYS A 10 -6.93 29.47 -1.02
C LYS A 10 -5.57 28.83 -0.73
N SER A 11 -4.68 29.51 -0.02
CA SER A 11 -3.39 28.94 0.41
C SER A 11 -3.50 27.96 1.59
N THR A 12 -4.65 27.92 2.26
CA THR A 12 -4.87 26.92 3.32
C THR A 12 -5.07 25.53 2.71
N GLY A 13 -4.72 24.49 3.46
CA GLY A 13 -4.97 23.09 3.05
C GLY A 13 -6.45 22.82 2.73
N PHE A 14 -7.38 23.54 3.35
CA PHE A 14 -8.80 23.45 3.04
C PHE A 14 -9.17 23.98 1.65
N GLY A 15 -8.43 24.96 1.13
CA GLY A 15 -8.63 25.54 -0.21
C GLY A 15 -8.15 24.66 -1.37
N SER A 16 -7.37 23.62 -1.07
CA SER A 16 -6.82 22.66 -2.06
C SER A 16 -7.40 21.25 -1.93
N LEU A 17 -8.43 21.07 -1.09
CA LEU A 17 -9.14 19.80 -0.97
C LEU A 17 -9.83 19.43 -2.28
N THR A 18 -9.50 18.25 -2.79
CA THR A 18 -10.25 17.65 -3.90
C THR A 18 -11.31 16.68 -3.35
N PRO A 19 -12.43 16.47 -4.07
CA PRO A 19 -13.42 15.47 -3.68
C PRO A 19 -12.83 14.06 -3.50
N GLY A 20 -11.82 13.70 -4.30
CA GLY A 20 -11.11 12.43 -4.18
C GLY A 20 -10.33 12.30 -2.87
N MET A 21 -9.66 13.36 -2.43
CA MET A 21 -8.98 13.38 -1.12
C MET A 21 -9.97 13.15 0.03
N ILE A 22 -11.13 13.81 -0.01
CA ILE A 22 -12.17 13.65 1.02
C ILE A 22 -12.66 12.19 1.08
N LEU A 23 -12.87 11.55 -0.07
CA LEU A 23 -13.25 10.14 -0.15
C LEU A 23 -12.17 9.24 0.45
N MET A 24 -10.90 9.44 0.08
CA MET A 24 -9.78 8.64 0.57
C MET A 24 -9.54 8.81 2.07
N LEU A 25 -9.75 10.03 2.61
CA LEU A 25 -9.72 10.26 4.06
C LEU A 25 -10.84 9.50 4.77
N GLY A 26 -12.04 9.45 4.17
CA GLY A 26 -13.14 8.62 4.66
C GLY A 26 -12.78 7.13 4.69
N ILE A 27 -12.15 6.63 3.64
CA ILE A 27 -11.65 5.25 3.56
C ILE A 27 -10.56 5.00 4.61
N ALA A 28 -9.60 5.91 4.79
CA ALA A 28 -8.56 5.79 5.82
C ALA A 28 -9.15 5.65 7.23
N CYS A 29 -10.17 6.47 7.57
CA CYS A 29 -10.88 6.38 8.84
C CYS A 29 -11.63 5.04 9.00
N LEU A 30 -12.25 4.54 7.92
CA LEU A 30 -12.90 3.22 7.93
C LEU A 30 -11.89 2.09 8.18
N LEU A 31 -10.74 2.13 7.50
CA LEU A 31 -9.69 1.13 7.69
C LEU A 31 -9.10 1.19 9.11
N LEU A 32 -8.87 2.38 9.67
CA LEU A 32 -8.45 2.55 11.07
C LEU A 32 -9.49 1.98 12.04
N TYR A 33 -10.78 2.20 11.79
CA TYR A 33 -11.84 1.61 12.59
C TYR A 33 -11.81 0.08 12.55
N LEU A 34 -11.68 -0.52 11.35
CA LEU A 34 -11.59 -1.98 11.19
C LEU A 34 -10.34 -2.55 11.88
N ALA A 35 -9.20 -1.87 11.75
CA ALA A 35 -7.95 -2.34 12.34
C ALA A 35 -7.93 -2.22 13.88
N ILE A 36 -8.46 -1.13 14.44
CA ILE A 36 -8.37 -0.87 15.89
C ILE A 36 -9.55 -1.47 16.66
N VAL A 37 -10.78 -1.18 16.22
CA VAL A 37 -11.99 -1.59 16.96
C VAL A 37 -12.33 -3.05 16.68
N LYS A 38 -12.27 -3.45 15.41
CA LYS A 38 -12.59 -4.82 14.99
C LYS A 38 -11.37 -5.75 14.97
N ARG A 39 -10.16 -5.22 15.16
CA ARG A 39 -8.90 -5.98 15.23
C ARG A 39 -8.61 -6.83 13.99
N PHE A 40 -9.02 -6.38 12.81
CA PHE A 40 -8.59 -6.98 11.55
C PHE A 40 -7.12 -6.63 11.30
N GLU A 41 -6.26 -7.66 11.29
CA GLU A 41 -4.81 -7.57 11.01
C GLU A 41 -4.14 -6.26 11.47
N PRO A 42 -4.22 -5.92 12.77
CA PRO A 42 -3.87 -4.59 13.26
C PRO A 42 -2.40 -4.23 13.00
N LEU A 43 -1.52 -5.23 12.90
CA LEU A 43 -0.08 -5.04 12.66
C LEU A 43 0.20 -4.44 11.27
N LEU A 44 -0.58 -4.80 10.25
CA LEU A 44 -0.40 -4.32 8.87
C LEU A 44 -1.43 -3.24 8.51
N LEU A 45 -2.69 -3.44 8.91
CA LEU A 45 -3.79 -2.59 8.48
C LEU A 45 -3.73 -1.19 9.11
N VAL A 46 -3.22 -1.04 10.35
CA VAL A 46 -3.03 0.28 10.98
C VAL A 46 -1.99 1.12 10.21
N PRO A 47 -0.75 0.64 9.95
CA PRO A 47 0.21 1.35 9.11
C PRO A 47 -0.32 1.69 7.72
N ILE A 48 -1.02 0.75 7.06
CA ILE A 48 -1.62 0.99 5.73
C ILE A 48 -2.64 2.14 5.81
N ALA A 49 -3.59 2.08 6.74
CA ALA A 49 -4.61 3.10 6.88
C ALA A 49 -4.02 4.48 7.22
N PHE A 50 -2.95 4.50 8.01
CA PHE A 50 -2.22 5.73 8.33
C PHE A 50 -1.46 6.28 7.11
N GLY A 51 -0.86 5.41 6.29
CA GLY A 51 -0.27 5.80 5.01
C GLY A 51 -1.29 6.40 4.06
N VAL A 52 -2.48 5.79 3.91
CA VAL A 52 -3.58 6.34 3.12
C VAL A 52 -4.00 7.72 3.64
N LEU A 53 -4.08 7.89 4.96
CA LEU A 53 -4.39 9.19 5.57
C LEU A 53 -3.35 10.26 5.19
N LEU A 54 -2.06 9.98 5.41
CA LEU A 54 -0.98 10.96 5.21
C LEU A 54 -0.74 11.32 3.74
N THR A 55 -0.89 10.36 2.83
CA THR A 55 -0.72 10.58 1.39
C THR A 55 -1.82 11.45 0.78
N ASN A 56 -3.01 11.47 1.39
CA ASN A 56 -4.16 12.23 0.91
C ASN A 56 -4.35 13.58 1.63
N LEU A 57 -3.40 13.99 2.48
CA LEU A 57 -3.41 15.33 3.07
C LEU A 57 -3.06 16.40 2.01
N PRO A 58 -3.84 17.48 1.90
CA PRO A 58 -3.59 18.53 0.92
C PRO A 58 -2.23 19.20 1.16
N LEU A 59 -1.50 19.46 0.09
CA LEU A 59 -0.19 20.15 0.08
C LEU A 59 0.92 19.44 0.88
N ALA A 60 0.71 18.22 1.36
CA ALA A 60 1.69 17.53 2.21
C ALA A 60 2.88 16.96 1.42
N GLY A 61 2.70 16.62 0.14
CA GLY A 61 3.78 16.14 -0.73
C GLY A 61 4.49 14.89 -0.22
N MET A 62 3.84 14.07 0.62
CA MET A 62 4.48 12.97 1.34
C MET A 62 5.04 11.87 0.41
N MET A 63 4.49 11.75 -0.79
CA MET A 63 4.93 10.83 -1.85
C MET A 63 5.61 11.56 -3.03
N ALA A 64 5.94 12.85 -2.89
CA ALA A 64 6.58 13.59 -3.96
C ALA A 64 7.96 13.01 -4.28
N GLU A 65 8.26 12.86 -5.56
CA GLU A 65 9.58 12.40 -6.00
C GLU A 65 10.63 13.51 -5.80
N PRO A 66 11.89 13.14 -5.48
CA PRO A 66 12.97 14.11 -5.39
C PRO A 66 13.26 14.72 -6.77
N VAL A 67 13.43 16.04 -6.81
CA VAL A 67 13.88 16.75 -8.02
C VAL A 67 15.40 16.81 -7.99
N LEU A 68 16.02 16.11 -8.94
CA LEU A 68 17.48 16.03 -9.10
C LEU A 68 17.88 16.83 -10.34
N GLU A 69 18.85 17.73 -10.18
CA GLU A 69 19.50 18.42 -11.29
C GLU A 69 20.94 17.94 -11.41
N VAL A 70 21.36 17.63 -12.63
CA VAL A 70 22.76 17.29 -12.92
C VAL A 70 23.48 18.55 -13.37
N LYS A 71 24.40 19.04 -12.54
CA LYS A 71 25.27 20.17 -12.87
C LYS A 71 26.72 19.72 -12.71
N ASP A 72 27.54 20.00 -13.72
CA ASP A 72 28.98 19.68 -13.71
C ASP A 72 29.31 18.20 -13.42
N ASN A 73 28.55 17.26 -14.00
CA ASN A 73 28.64 15.80 -13.75
C ASN A 73 28.40 15.36 -12.29
N ILE A 74 27.85 16.24 -11.45
CA ILE A 74 27.45 15.92 -10.07
C ILE A 74 25.93 16.01 -9.97
N ILE A 75 25.32 15.00 -9.33
CA ILE A 75 23.88 14.96 -9.06
C ILE A 75 23.61 15.84 -7.84
N HIS A 76 22.88 16.93 -8.01
CA HIS A 76 22.44 17.81 -6.95
C HIS A 76 20.95 17.65 -6.69
N THR A 77 20.58 17.40 -5.44
CA THR A 77 19.18 17.38 -5.02
C THR A 77 18.67 18.81 -4.84
N VAL A 78 17.80 19.26 -5.73
CA VAL A 78 17.18 20.59 -5.67
C VAL A 78 16.04 20.61 -4.66
N THR A 79 15.24 19.54 -4.64
CA THR A 79 14.15 19.38 -3.68
C THR A 79 14.14 17.94 -3.19
N PRO A 80 14.22 17.70 -1.87
CA PRO A 80 14.14 16.34 -1.33
C PRO A 80 12.76 15.75 -1.61
N GLY A 81 12.70 14.44 -1.81
CA GLY A 81 11.44 13.72 -1.95
C GLY A 81 10.67 13.69 -0.62
N GLY A 82 9.40 13.33 -0.69
CA GLY A 82 8.57 13.12 0.48
C GLY A 82 9.05 11.90 1.30
N LEU A 83 8.78 11.90 2.61
CA LEU A 83 9.19 10.80 3.48
C LEU A 83 8.62 9.45 3.03
N LEU A 84 7.33 9.41 2.66
CA LEU A 84 6.67 8.18 2.24
C LEU A 84 7.17 7.71 0.87
N TYR A 85 7.65 8.62 0.01
CA TYR A 85 8.31 8.23 -1.25
C TYR A 85 9.54 7.36 -0.98
N TYR A 86 10.42 7.79 -0.07
CA TYR A 86 11.63 7.03 0.26
C TYR A 86 11.32 5.68 0.93
N LEU A 87 10.27 5.62 1.76
CA LEU A 87 9.81 4.34 2.30
C LEU A 87 9.25 3.45 1.20
N TYR A 88 8.43 3.98 0.29
CA TYR A 88 7.88 3.24 -0.84
C TYR A 88 8.97 2.65 -1.75
N GLN A 89 10.14 3.28 -1.88
CA GLN A 89 11.26 2.69 -2.63
C GLN A 89 11.68 1.32 -2.09
N GLY A 90 11.55 1.07 -0.78
CA GLY A 90 11.85 -0.26 -0.22
C GLY A 90 10.88 -1.34 -0.71
N ASP A 91 9.63 -0.98 -0.99
CA ASP A 91 8.65 -1.88 -1.61
C ASP A 91 8.88 -2.02 -3.12
N PHE A 92 9.05 -0.89 -3.81
CA PHE A 92 9.30 -0.86 -5.26
C PHE A 92 10.56 -1.62 -5.68
N LEU A 93 11.64 -1.53 -4.90
CA LEU A 93 12.87 -2.28 -5.11
C LEU A 93 12.77 -3.75 -4.65
N GLY A 94 11.62 -4.16 -4.11
CA GLY A 94 11.39 -5.54 -3.65
C GLY A 94 12.19 -5.90 -2.40
N ILE A 95 12.51 -4.94 -1.53
CA ILE A 95 13.32 -5.16 -0.32
C ILE A 95 12.42 -5.56 0.85
N PHE A 96 11.32 -4.83 1.08
CA PHE A 96 10.47 -5.05 2.25
C PHE A 96 9.70 -6.37 2.22
N PRO A 97 9.04 -6.79 1.11
CA PRO A 97 8.28 -8.03 1.12
C PRO A 97 9.13 -9.27 1.43
N PRO A 98 10.30 -9.51 0.79
CA PRO A 98 11.15 -10.65 1.15
C PRO A 98 11.68 -10.61 2.58
N LEU A 99 11.94 -9.41 3.12
CA LEU A 99 12.42 -9.25 4.50
C LEU A 99 11.31 -9.60 5.51
N ILE A 100 10.07 -9.19 5.23
CA ILE A 100 8.90 -9.59 6.02
C ILE A 100 8.69 -11.11 5.92
N PHE A 101 8.77 -11.68 4.71
CA PHE A 101 8.65 -13.13 4.48
C PHE A 101 9.75 -13.94 5.16
N MET A 102 10.97 -13.42 5.24
CA MET A 102 12.03 -14.02 6.04
C MET A 102 11.65 -14.07 7.52
N GLY A 103 11.04 -13.00 8.05
CA GLY A 103 10.52 -12.96 9.41
C GLY A 103 9.39 -13.96 9.65
N VAL A 104 8.41 -14.03 8.74
CA VAL A 104 7.32 -15.03 8.79
C VAL A 104 7.88 -16.45 8.78
N GLY A 105 8.84 -16.74 7.90
CA GLY A 105 9.54 -18.03 7.84
C GLY A 105 10.29 -18.37 9.14
N ALA A 106 10.95 -17.38 9.75
CA ALA A 106 11.65 -17.56 11.02
C ALA A 106 10.70 -17.84 12.21
N MET A 107 9.45 -17.38 12.13
CA MET A 107 8.41 -17.62 13.15
C MET A 107 7.56 -18.87 12.88
N THR A 108 7.74 -19.52 11.73
CA THR A 108 6.92 -20.68 11.31
C THR A 108 7.39 -21.97 11.99
N ASP A 109 6.48 -22.65 12.70
CA ASP A 109 6.74 -23.97 13.28
C ASP A 109 6.42 -25.09 12.27
N PHE A 110 7.46 -25.84 11.89
CA PHE A 110 7.34 -26.97 10.97
C PHE A 110 6.99 -28.31 11.65
N GLY A 111 7.00 -28.38 12.99
CA GLY A 111 6.69 -29.60 13.74
C GLY A 111 5.36 -30.25 13.35
N PRO A 112 4.24 -29.51 13.32
CA PRO A 112 2.94 -30.03 12.89
C PRO A 112 2.92 -30.51 11.44
N LEU A 113 3.64 -29.82 10.53
CA LEU A 113 3.70 -30.16 9.11
C LEU A 113 4.48 -31.46 8.88
N ILE A 114 5.61 -31.63 9.57
CA ILE A 114 6.46 -32.83 9.47
C ILE A 114 5.76 -34.04 10.10
N ALA A 115 5.04 -33.84 11.21
CA ALA A 115 4.31 -34.91 11.90
C ALA A 115 3.16 -35.50 11.05
N ASN A 116 2.52 -34.71 10.20
CA ASN A 116 1.50 -35.20 9.27
C ASN A 116 1.65 -34.55 7.87
N PRO A 117 2.49 -35.11 7.00
CA PRO A 117 2.76 -34.54 5.67
C PRO A 117 1.54 -34.42 4.76
N LYS A 118 0.46 -35.17 5.04
CA LYS A 118 -0.80 -35.04 4.26
C LYS A 118 -1.43 -33.65 4.42
N SER A 119 -1.12 -32.92 5.50
CA SER A 119 -1.55 -31.54 5.68
C SER A 119 -0.98 -30.59 4.61
N LEU A 120 0.14 -30.93 3.97
CA LEU A 120 0.68 -30.18 2.82
C LEU A 120 -0.32 -30.12 1.64
N LEU A 121 -1.20 -31.12 1.51
CA LEU A 121 -2.24 -31.14 0.47
C LEU A 121 -3.33 -30.09 0.72
N LEU A 122 -3.54 -29.63 1.98
CA LEU A 122 -4.40 -28.47 2.23
C LEU A 122 -3.77 -27.18 1.68
N GLY A 123 -2.45 -27.05 1.74
CA GLY A 123 -1.73 -25.94 1.12
C GLY A 123 -1.89 -25.93 -0.41
N ALA A 124 -1.94 -27.11 -1.03
CA ALA A 124 -2.25 -27.22 -2.46
C ALA A 124 -3.68 -26.77 -2.79
N ALA A 125 -4.65 -26.96 -1.88
CA ALA A 125 -6.01 -26.46 -2.06
C ALA A 125 -6.08 -24.92 -2.00
N ALA A 126 -5.21 -24.25 -1.24
CA ALA A 126 -5.14 -22.79 -1.23
C ALA A 126 -4.75 -22.22 -2.61
N GLN A 127 -3.94 -22.94 -3.39
CA GLN A 127 -3.58 -22.54 -4.76
C GLN A 127 -4.79 -22.54 -5.71
N LEU A 128 -5.82 -23.34 -5.44
CA LEU A 128 -7.08 -23.26 -6.21
C LEU A 128 -7.77 -21.91 -6.01
N GLY A 129 -7.66 -21.30 -4.83
CA GLY A 129 -8.18 -19.96 -4.56
C GLY A 129 -7.56 -18.90 -5.49
N ILE A 130 -6.24 -18.99 -5.71
CA ILE A 130 -5.52 -18.11 -6.64
C ILE A 130 -6.04 -18.29 -8.07
N PHE A 131 -6.13 -19.54 -8.55
CA PHE A 131 -6.60 -19.82 -9.90
C PHE A 131 -8.06 -19.41 -10.14
N ILE A 132 -8.95 -19.67 -9.19
CA ILE A 132 -10.36 -19.28 -9.29
C ILE A 132 -10.49 -17.75 -9.34
N THR A 133 -9.75 -17.04 -8.49
CA THR A 133 -9.76 -15.57 -8.46
C THR A 133 -9.19 -14.98 -9.74
N PHE A 134 -8.06 -15.52 -10.23
CA PHE A 134 -7.47 -15.15 -11.51
C PHE A 134 -8.41 -15.38 -12.69
N MET A 135 -9.01 -16.58 -12.79
CA MET A 135 -9.96 -16.90 -13.85
C MET A 135 -11.17 -15.98 -13.79
N GLY A 136 -11.71 -15.71 -12.59
CA GLY A 136 -12.80 -14.76 -12.41
C GLY A 136 -12.45 -13.35 -12.89
N ALA A 137 -11.26 -12.86 -12.55
CA ALA A 137 -10.78 -11.55 -12.99
C ALA A 137 -10.60 -11.48 -14.51
N VAL A 138 -9.99 -12.49 -15.15
CA VAL A 138 -9.83 -12.54 -16.61
C VAL A 138 -11.18 -12.66 -17.32
N LEU A 139 -12.06 -13.55 -16.84
CA LEU A 139 -13.38 -13.77 -17.45
C LEU A 139 -14.30 -12.56 -17.31
N SER A 140 -14.08 -11.68 -16.32
CA SER A 140 -14.83 -10.42 -16.20
C SER A 140 -14.58 -9.47 -17.37
N GLY A 141 -13.46 -9.61 -18.09
CA GLY A 141 -13.04 -8.73 -19.18
C GLY A 141 -12.65 -7.32 -18.73
N LEU A 142 -12.62 -7.05 -17.42
CA LEU A 142 -12.30 -5.73 -16.85
C LEU A 142 -10.78 -5.51 -16.68
N PHE A 143 -10.01 -6.58 -16.59
CA PHE A 143 -8.59 -6.54 -16.24
C PHE A 143 -7.73 -7.22 -17.31
N THR A 144 -6.52 -6.70 -17.49
CA THR A 144 -5.48 -7.41 -18.26
C THR A 144 -5.05 -8.69 -17.55
N ALA A 145 -4.40 -9.60 -18.27
CA ALA A 145 -3.88 -10.83 -17.66
C ALA A 145 -2.87 -10.54 -16.52
N GLN A 146 -2.10 -9.46 -16.65
CA GLN A 146 -1.11 -9.03 -15.66
C GLN A 146 -1.79 -8.50 -14.38
N GLU A 147 -2.81 -7.64 -14.51
CA GLU A 147 -3.56 -7.15 -13.35
C GLU A 147 -4.36 -8.27 -12.69
N ALA A 148 -4.98 -9.14 -13.49
CA ALA A 148 -5.69 -10.31 -12.99
C ALA A 148 -4.75 -11.26 -12.23
N ALA A 149 -3.49 -11.40 -12.65
CA ALA A 149 -2.50 -12.19 -11.92
C ALA A 149 -2.23 -11.60 -10.53
N SER A 150 -2.07 -10.28 -10.41
CA SER A 150 -1.94 -9.61 -9.11
C SER A 150 -3.18 -9.77 -8.23
N ILE A 151 -4.38 -9.64 -8.79
CA ILE A 151 -5.65 -9.87 -8.06
C ILE A 151 -5.75 -11.32 -7.60
N GLY A 152 -5.30 -12.27 -8.40
CA GLY A 152 -5.31 -13.69 -8.09
C GLY A 152 -4.59 -14.04 -6.78
N ILE A 153 -3.48 -13.36 -6.49
CA ILE A 153 -2.67 -13.64 -5.28
C ILE A 153 -3.45 -13.43 -3.99
N ILE A 154 -4.46 -12.54 -3.97
CA ILE A 154 -5.35 -12.33 -2.82
C ILE A 154 -6.02 -13.65 -2.39
N GLY A 155 -6.34 -14.52 -3.35
CA GLY A 155 -6.95 -15.83 -3.09
C GLY A 155 -6.02 -16.82 -2.37
N GLY A 156 -4.72 -16.56 -2.32
CA GLY A 156 -3.72 -17.30 -1.56
C GLY A 156 -3.69 -16.94 -0.07
N ALA A 157 -4.32 -15.82 0.31
CA ALA A 157 -4.33 -15.26 1.66
C ALA A 157 -2.92 -14.95 2.22
N ASP A 158 -2.01 -14.54 1.33
CA ASP A 158 -0.64 -14.09 1.62
C ASP A 158 -0.25 -12.92 0.71
#